data_AF-K7LZT2-F1
#
_entry.id   AF-K7LZT2-F1
#
_cell.length_a   1.000
_cell.length_b   1.000
_cell.length_c   1.000
_cell.angle_alpha   90.00
_cell.angle_beta   90.00
_cell.angle_gamma   90.00
#
_symmetry.space_group_name_H-M   'P 1'
#
loop_
_entity.id
_entity.type
_entity.pdbx_description
1 polymer ?
#
loop_
_entity_poly.entity_id
_entity_poly.type
_entity_poly.pdbx_seq_one_letter_code
_entity_poly.pdbx_strand_id
1 'polypeptide(L)'
;MLRIAASAKTIVRTGSLEAPPLGIRVLPRLYHERVVDHYDNPRNVGSFDKNDPTVGTGLVGAPACGDVMKLQIKVDDKTGKIVDARFKTFGCGSAIASSSVATEWVKEKQIEEVLTIKNTVGA
;
A
#
# COMPACT_ATOMS: atom_id res chain seq x y z
N MET A 1 20.27 79.94 -16.04
CA MET A 1 19.90 80.28 -14.64
C MET A 1 18.79 79.31 -14.25
N LEU A 2 18.81 78.49 -13.20
CA LEU A 2 19.57 78.40 -11.97
C LEU A 2 19.45 76.93 -11.48
N ARG A 3 20.53 76.39 -10.91
CA ARG A 3 20.59 75.06 -10.25
C ARG A 3 19.73 75.04 -8.98
N ILE A 4 19.24 73.87 -8.54
CA ILE A 4 19.35 73.37 -7.15
C ILE A 4 19.05 71.86 -7.15
N ALA A 5 19.92 71.10 -6.49
CA ALA A 5 19.80 69.69 -6.19
C ALA A 5 19.24 69.47 -4.77
N ALA A 6 18.50 68.39 -4.55
CA ALA A 6 18.23 67.78 -3.24
C ALA A 6 18.01 66.26 -3.50
N SER A 7 18.98 65.38 -3.27
CA SER A 7 19.40 64.75 -2.00
C SER A 7 18.37 63.82 -1.33
N ALA A 8 18.61 62.51 -1.53
CA ALA A 8 18.44 61.37 -0.63
C ALA A 8 17.12 61.14 0.16
N LYS A 9 16.49 59.98 -0.07
CA LYS A 9 16.64 58.79 0.80
C LYS A 9 15.81 57.61 0.29
N THR A 10 16.51 56.52 0.02
CA THR A 10 15.97 55.16 -0.09
C THR A 10 15.21 54.81 1.19
N ILE A 11 13.90 54.55 1.08
CA ILE A 11 13.12 53.88 2.13
C ILE A 11 12.96 52.43 1.69
N VAL A 12 13.84 51.58 2.20
CA VAL A 12 13.60 50.15 2.28
C VAL A 12 12.45 49.97 3.26
N ARG A 13 11.25 49.68 2.75
CA ARG A 13 10.16 49.20 3.60
C ARG A 13 10.38 47.71 3.79
N THR A 14 11.15 47.36 4.81
CA THR A 14 11.21 46.03 5.42
C THR A 14 9.82 45.71 5.98
N GLY A 15 8.95 45.20 5.12
CA GLY A 15 7.76 44.46 5.53
C GLY A 15 8.23 43.08 6.00
N SER A 16 8.16 42.87 7.30
CA SER A 16 8.33 41.59 7.98
C SER A 16 7.55 40.50 7.26
N LEU A 17 8.25 39.42 6.86
CA LEU A 17 7.63 38.18 6.41
C LEU A 17 6.90 37.59 7.63
N GLU A 18 5.61 37.84 7.76
CA GLU A 18 4.78 37.10 8.70
C GLU A 18 4.75 35.65 8.24
N ALA A 19 5.30 34.76 9.05
CA ALA A 19 5.22 33.33 8.81
C ALA A 19 3.74 32.93 8.75
N PRO A 20 3.31 32.16 7.73
CA PRO A 20 1.93 31.72 7.65
C PRO A 20 1.59 30.91 8.91
N PRO A 21 0.33 30.98 9.40
CA PRO A 21 -0.07 30.18 10.54
C PRO A 21 0.28 28.72 10.26
N LEU A 22 0.86 28.06 11.26
CA LEU A 22 1.15 26.62 11.28
C LEU A 22 -0.18 25.83 11.28
N GLY A 23 -0.93 25.94 10.18
CA GLY A 23 -1.98 25.01 9.86
C GLY A 23 -1.32 23.65 9.66
N ILE A 24 -1.88 22.63 10.31
CA ILE A 24 -1.48 21.24 10.09
C ILE A 24 -1.63 20.97 8.59
N ARG A 25 -0.51 21.00 7.87
CA ARG A 25 -0.46 20.59 6.48
C ARG A 25 -0.56 19.07 6.49
N VAL A 26 -1.78 18.55 6.33
CA VAL A 26 -1.98 17.15 6.00
C VAL A 26 -1.42 16.96 4.60
N LEU A 27 -0.15 16.56 4.53
CA LEU A 27 0.46 16.18 3.27
C LEU A 27 -0.30 14.95 2.76
N PRO A 28 -0.78 14.94 1.51
CA PRO A 28 -1.39 13.75 0.94
C PRO A 28 -0.36 12.62 0.98
N ARG A 29 -0.74 11.46 1.52
CA ARG A 29 0.12 10.27 1.47
C ARG A 29 0.19 9.83 0.01
N LEU A 30 1.39 9.85 -0.55
CA LEU A 30 1.64 9.45 -1.94
C LEU A 30 1.71 7.92 -2.04
N TYR A 31 0.57 7.25 -1.90
CA TYR A 31 0.46 5.85 -2.31
C TYR A 31 0.22 5.78 -3.82
N HIS A 32 0.81 4.77 -4.46
CA HIS A 32 0.50 4.46 -5.85
C HIS A 32 -1.00 4.13 -5.96
N GLU A 33 -1.67 4.60 -7.02
CA GLU A 33 -3.12 4.42 -7.23
C GLU A 33 -3.58 2.96 -7.05
N ARG A 34 -2.80 2.00 -7.55
CA ARG A 34 -3.04 0.56 -7.37
C ARG A 34 -3.08 0.12 -5.91
N VAL A 35 -2.21 0.69 -5.05
CA VAL A 35 -2.23 0.36 -3.62
C VAL A 35 -3.52 0.87 -2.99
N VAL A 36 -3.96 2.07 -3.36
CA VAL A 36 -5.21 2.65 -2.88
C VAL A 36 -6.40 1.82 -3.34
N ASP A 37 -6.45 1.45 -4.62
CA ASP A 37 -7.55 0.64 -5.16
C ASP A 37 -7.64 -0.75 -4.52
N HIS A 38 -6.51 -1.43 -4.28
CA HIS A 38 -6.51 -2.72 -3.57
C HIS A 38 -6.83 -2.60 -2.08
N TYR A 39 -6.66 -1.42 -1.49
CA TYR A 39 -7.07 -1.15 -0.12
C TYR A 39 -8.59 -0.89 -0.03
N ASP A 40 -9.13 -0.04 -0.90
CA ASP A 40 -10.55 0.33 -0.90
C ASP A 40 -11.43 -0.80 -1.46
N ASN A 41 -10.94 -1.52 -2.48
CA ASN A 41 -11.61 -2.62 -3.17
C ASN A 41 -10.74 -3.90 -3.17
N PRO A 42 -10.50 -4.52 -2.01
CA PRO A 42 -9.66 -5.72 -1.94
C PRO A 42 -10.31 -6.88 -2.68
N ARG A 43 -9.59 -7.46 -3.64
CA ARG A 43 -10.02 -8.69 -4.35
C ARG A 43 -9.81 -9.92 -3.49
N ASN A 44 -10.61 -10.95 -3.73
CA ASN A 44 -10.42 -12.28 -3.13
C ASN A 44 -10.50 -12.32 -1.59
N VAL A 45 -11.14 -11.34 -0.95
CA VAL A 45 -11.43 -11.41 0.49
C VAL A 45 -12.36 -12.59 0.76
N GLY A 46 -12.04 -13.38 1.80
CA GLY A 46 -12.89 -14.48 2.23
C GLY A 46 -12.10 -15.66 2.76
N SER A 47 -12.77 -16.81 2.84
CA SER A 47 -12.15 -18.06 3.26
C SER A 47 -12.88 -19.22 2.61
N PHE A 48 -12.16 -20.30 2.34
CA PHE A 48 -12.75 -21.57 1.94
C PHE A 48 -13.17 -22.39 3.16
N ASP A 49 -13.87 -23.49 2.90
CA ASP A 49 -14.10 -24.53 3.90
C ASP A 49 -12.77 -25.07 4.42
N LYS A 50 -12.70 -25.32 5.73
CA LYS A 50 -11.53 -25.90 6.39
C LYS A 50 -11.39 -27.39 6.11
N ASN A 51 -12.47 -28.05 5.72
CA ASN A 51 -12.51 -29.49 5.46
C ASN A 51 -12.31 -29.84 3.98
N ASP A 52 -12.17 -28.85 3.09
CA ASP A 52 -11.90 -29.11 1.67
C ASP A 52 -10.45 -29.59 1.51
N PRO A 53 -10.21 -30.85 1.08
CA PRO A 53 -8.87 -31.41 0.98
C PRO A 53 -8.04 -30.75 -0.12
N THR A 54 -8.67 -30.04 -1.06
CA THR A 54 -8.00 -29.32 -2.16
C THR A 54 -7.50 -27.93 -1.73
N VAL A 55 -7.71 -27.55 -0.46
CA VAL A 55 -7.37 -26.23 0.07
C VAL A 55 -6.16 -26.28 0.98
N GLY A 56 -5.09 -25.59 0.57
CA GLY A 56 -3.95 -25.26 1.42
C GLY A 56 -4.23 -24.00 2.23
N THR A 57 -3.87 -23.98 3.52
CA THR A 57 -4.03 -22.81 4.40
C THR A 57 -2.71 -22.44 5.06
N GLY A 58 -2.27 -21.20 4.85
CA GLY A 58 -1.17 -20.57 5.58
C GLY A 58 -1.70 -19.50 6.54
N LEU A 59 -1.26 -19.54 7.80
CA LEU A 59 -1.53 -18.50 8.79
C LEU A 59 -0.18 -17.98 9.30
N VAL A 60 0.07 -16.69 9.13
CA VAL A 60 1.34 -16.04 9.51
C VAL A 60 1.05 -14.77 10.29
N GLY A 61 1.89 -14.49 11.27
CA GLY A 61 1.81 -13.32 12.14
C GLY A 61 1.36 -13.67 13.56
N ALA A 62 1.45 -12.70 14.45
CA ALA A 62 0.99 -12.79 15.83
C ALA A 62 0.20 -11.54 16.19
N PRO A 63 -0.92 -11.65 16.92
CA PRO A 63 -1.74 -10.49 17.30
C PRO A 63 -0.96 -9.38 18.01
N ALA A 64 0.08 -9.75 18.78
CA ALA A 64 0.95 -8.81 19.48
C ALA A 64 1.76 -7.90 18.53
N CYS A 65 1.98 -8.32 17.29
CA CYS A 65 2.75 -7.58 16.29
C CYS A 65 1.89 -6.66 15.41
N GLY A 66 0.57 -6.71 15.56
CA GLY A 66 -0.36 -5.83 14.83
C GLY A 66 -0.72 -6.28 13.41
N ASP A 67 0.01 -7.25 12.83
CA ASP A 67 -0.29 -7.83 11.52
C ASP A 67 -0.46 -9.36 11.60
N VAL A 68 -1.57 -9.88 11.09
CA VAL A 68 -1.87 -11.32 10.98
C VAL A 68 -2.57 -11.60 9.66
N MET A 69 -2.06 -12.53 8.88
CA MET A 69 -2.63 -12.91 7.59
C MET A 69 -2.95 -14.41 7.54
N LYS A 70 -4.17 -14.73 7.12
CA LYS A 70 -4.58 -16.05 6.66
C LYS A 70 -4.69 -16.03 5.13
N LEU A 71 -3.85 -16.80 4.45
CA LEU A 71 -3.94 -17.05 3.01
C LEU A 71 -4.43 -18.48 2.78
N GLN A 72 -5.35 -18.64 1.84
CA GLN A 72 -5.79 -19.96 1.39
C GLN A 72 -5.73 -20.04 -0.13
N ILE A 73 -5.26 -21.17 -0.64
CA ILE A 73 -5.25 -21.48 -2.07
C ILE A 73 -6.02 -22.78 -2.28
N LYS A 74 -6.80 -22.84 -3.35
CA LYS A 74 -7.43 -24.07 -3.83
C LYS A 74 -6.64 -24.56 -5.03
N VAL A 75 -6.24 -25.82 -5.01
CA VAL A 75 -5.37 -26.42 -6.02
C VAL A 75 -6.14 -27.51 -6.76
N ASP A 76 -5.96 -27.59 -8.07
CA ASP A 76 -6.33 -28.77 -8.84
C ASP A 76 -5.24 -29.83 -8.72
N ASP A 77 -5.52 -30.90 -7.97
CA ASP A 77 -4.59 -31.99 -7.69
C ASP A 77 -4.02 -32.68 -8.94
N LYS A 78 -4.73 -32.62 -10.08
CA LYS A 78 -4.28 -33.25 -11.32
C LYS A 78 -3.25 -32.41 -12.06
N THR A 79 -3.40 -31.09 -12.00
CA THR A 79 -2.62 -30.16 -12.82
C THR A 79 -1.57 -29.38 -12.04
N GLY A 80 -1.70 -29.33 -10.70
CA GLY A 80 -0.88 -28.48 -9.83
C GLY A 80 -1.27 -27.00 -9.86
N LYS A 81 -2.36 -26.65 -10.55
CA LYS A 81 -2.77 -25.27 -10.79
C LYS A 81 -3.56 -24.72 -9.61
N ILE A 82 -3.26 -23.50 -9.20
CA ILE A 82 -4.07 -22.76 -8.21
C ILE A 82 -5.32 -22.21 -8.91
N VAL A 83 -6.49 -22.77 -8.63
CA VAL A 83 -7.76 -22.41 -9.28
C VAL A 83 -8.49 -21.26 -8.57
N ASP A 84 -8.21 -21.04 -7.29
CA ASP A 84 -8.68 -19.84 -6.59
C ASP A 84 -7.78 -19.56 -5.38
N ALA A 85 -7.74 -18.30 -4.96
CA ALA A 85 -7.02 -17.85 -3.78
C ALA A 85 -7.93 -16.92 -2.97
N ARG A 86 -7.85 -17.00 -1.64
CA ARG A 86 -8.62 -16.17 -0.71
C ARG A 86 -7.77 -15.73 0.46
N PHE A 87 -8.04 -14.54 0.99
CA PHE A 87 -7.35 -14.08 2.18
C PHE A 87 -8.28 -13.46 3.22
N LYS A 88 -7.82 -13.50 4.47
CA LYS A 88 -8.25 -12.62 5.56
C LYS A 88 -7.00 -12.05 6.21
N THR A 89 -6.96 -10.75 6.45
CA THR A 89 -5.83 -10.11 7.10
C THR A 89 -6.30 -9.11 8.13
N PHE A 90 -5.55 -8.98 9.20
CA PHE A 90 -5.61 -7.88 10.15
C PHE A 90 -4.28 -7.18 10.04
N GLY A 91 -4.29 -5.86 9.80
CA GLY A 91 -3.07 -5.11 9.64
C GLY A 91 -3.29 -3.73 9.05
N CYS A 92 -2.19 -3.03 8.80
CA CYS A 92 -2.22 -1.71 8.17
C CYS A 92 -2.77 -1.76 6.73
N GLY A 93 -3.17 -0.60 6.18
CA GLY A 93 -3.73 -0.52 4.82
C GLY A 93 -2.82 -1.09 3.73
N SER A 94 -1.50 -0.95 3.88
CA SER A 94 -0.52 -1.57 2.99
C SER A 94 -0.50 -3.09 3.09
N ALA A 95 -0.75 -3.68 4.27
CA ALA A 95 -0.88 -5.12 4.42
C ALA A 95 -2.11 -5.63 3.68
N ILE A 96 -3.26 -4.94 3.80
CA ILE A 96 -4.50 -5.28 3.09
C ILE A 96 -4.30 -5.24 1.58
N ALA A 97 -3.74 -4.13 1.07
CA ALA A 97 -3.48 -3.99 -0.36
C ALA A 97 -2.51 -5.07 -0.88
N SER A 98 -1.43 -5.34 -0.14
CA SER A 98 -0.43 -6.36 -0.52
C SER A 98 -1.04 -7.77 -0.54
N SER A 99 -1.87 -8.10 0.46
CA SER A 99 -2.59 -9.37 0.51
C SER A 99 -3.52 -9.54 -0.69
N SER A 100 -4.23 -8.48 -1.08
CA SER A 100 -5.11 -8.51 -2.24
C SER A 100 -4.35 -8.72 -3.55
N VAL A 101 -3.25 -7.98 -3.76
CA VAL A 101 -2.41 -8.14 -4.95
C VAL A 101 -1.83 -9.56 -5.01
N ALA A 102 -1.33 -10.07 -3.89
CA ALA A 102 -0.76 -11.42 -3.82
C ALA A 102 -1.77 -12.50 -4.26
N THR A 103 -3.03 -12.39 -3.84
CA THR A 103 -4.07 -13.36 -4.25
C THR A 103 -4.41 -13.30 -5.74
N GLU A 104 -4.35 -12.13 -6.39
CA GLU A 104 -4.50 -12.05 -7.84
C GLU A 104 -3.30 -12.67 -8.56
N TRP A 105 -2.09 -12.44 -8.05
CA TRP A 105 -0.87 -12.94 -8.67
C TRP A 105 -0.75 -14.45 -8.65
N VAL A 106 -1.17 -15.09 -7.56
CA VAL A 106 -1.06 -16.55 -7.40
C VAL A 106 -2.20 -17.32 -8.06
N LYS A 107 -3.34 -16.66 -8.34
CA LYS A 107 -4.48 -17.30 -8.97
C LYS A 107 -4.18 -17.64 -10.42
N GLU A 108 -4.68 -18.79 -10.87
CA GLU A 108 -4.45 -19.38 -12.20
C GLU A 108 -2.98 -19.72 -12.51
N LYS A 109 -2.09 -19.69 -11.51
CA LYS A 109 -0.67 -20.04 -11.66
C LYS A 109 -0.40 -21.48 -11.28
N GLN A 110 0.71 -22.02 -11.78
CA GLN A 110 1.27 -23.27 -11.27
C GLN A 110 1.97 -23.05 -9.93
N ILE A 111 1.88 -24.04 -9.03
CA ILE A 111 2.52 -23.97 -7.71
C ILE A 111 4.01 -23.64 -7.84
N GLU A 112 4.71 -24.25 -8.79
CA GLU A 112 6.15 -24.07 -8.99
C GLU A 112 6.50 -22.64 -9.36
N GLU A 113 5.65 -21.96 -10.15
CA GLU A 113 5.83 -20.55 -10.51
C GLU A 113 5.67 -19.66 -9.27
N VAL A 114 4.66 -19.94 -8.45
CA VAL A 114 4.34 -19.15 -7.24
C VAL A 114 5.44 -19.26 -6.18
N LEU A 115 6.13 -20.39 -6.08
CA LEU A 115 7.27 -20.56 -5.16
C LEU A 115 8.44 -19.60 -5.43
N THR A 116 8.49 -19.02 -6.62
CA THR A 116 9.53 -18.04 -6.98
C THR A 116 9.19 -16.60 -6.55
N ILE A 117 7.93 -16.33 -6.15
CA ILE A 117 7.49 -15.03 -5.70
C ILE A 117 8.16 -14.71 -4.36
N LYS A 118 8.85 -13.57 -4.30
CA LYS A 118 9.54 -13.08 -3.11
C LYS A 118 9.15 -11.64 -2.83
N ASN A 119 9.21 -11.27 -1.56
CA ASN A 119 9.28 -9.87 -1.16
C ASN A 119 10.68 -9.34 -1.53
N THR A 120 10.81 -8.80 -2.73
CA THR A 120 11.99 -8.02 -3.11
C THR A 120 11.71 -6.56 -2.86
N VAL A 121 12.43 -5.98 -1.91
CA VAL A 121 12.63 -4.53 -1.85
C VAL A 121 13.42 -4.18 -3.12
N GLY A 122 12.94 -3.24 -3.93
CA GLY A 122 13.52 -2.90 -5.23
C GLY A 122 15.05 -2.73 -5.16
N ALA A 123 15.73 -3.17 -6.22
CA ALA A 123 17.12 -2.79 -6.49
C ALA A 123 17.24 -1.27 -6.66
#